data_AF-A0A9P7A2T2-F1
#
_entry.id   AF-A0A9P7A2T2-F1
#
_cell.length_a   1.000
_cell.length_b   1.000
_cell.length_c   1.000
_cell.angle_alpha   90.00
_cell.angle_beta   90.00
_cell.angle_gamma   90.00
#
_symmetry.space_group_name_H-M   'P 1'
#
loop_
_entity.id
_entity.type
_entity.pdbx_description
1 polymer ?
#
loop_
_entity_poly.entity_id
_entity_poly.type
_entity_poly.pdbx_seq_one_letter_code
_entity_poly.pdbx_strand_id
1 'polypeptide(L)'
;GRRTDEVNTLLDEQFKAIDDIFNHLVTATGLPLQQVSHAYHKGRGQIHSAFNHWNTYGHYLKVNRKQELRRLDDIEVADSAQITPAIRAECYKAFQTAFPDRWQEILETFEEMEMTMGGPQTVSQWTQDFGKVWRKV
;
A
#
# COMPACT_ATOMS: atom_id res chain seq x y z
N GLY A 1 5.63 11.84 -28.92
CA GLY A 1 4.71 11.87 -30.08
C GLY A 1 3.29 11.79 -29.57
N ARG A 2 2.35 12.56 -30.17
CA ARG A 2 0.93 12.55 -29.76
C ARG A 2 0.33 11.19 -30.18
N ARG A 3 -0.29 10.45 -29.26
CA ARG A 3 -1.02 9.20 -29.61
C ARG A 3 -2.12 9.53 -30.60
N THR A 4 -2.31 8.68 -31.61
CA THR A 4 -3.43 8.77 -32.55
C THR A 4 -4.72 8.33 -31.87
N ASP A 5 -5.87 8.84 -32.35
CA ASP A 5 -7.18 8.52 -31.77
C ASP A 5 -7.50 7.02 -31.88
N GLU A 6 -7.06 6.36 -32.95
CA GLU A 6 -7.17 4.91 -33.15
C GLU A 6 -6.47 4.10 -32.03
N VAL A 7 -5.29 4.56 -31.60
CA VAL A 7 -4.54 3.91 -30.51
C VAL A 7 -5.25 4.12 -29.17
N ASN A 8 -5.88 5.27 -28.95
CA ASN A 8 -6.64 5.52 -27.72
C ASN A 8 -7.90 4.66 -27.67
N THR A 9 -8.63 4.53 -28.78
CA THR A 9 -9.81 3.64 -28.86
C THR A 9 -9.45 2.19 -28.59
N LEU A 10 -8.36 1.70 -29.19
CA LEU A 10 -7.88 0.34 -28.94
C LEU A 10 -7.48 0.15 -27.47
N LEU A 11 -6.80 1.12 -26.87
CA LEU A 11 -6.43 1.07 -25.45
C LEU A 11 -7.67 1.02 -24.55
N ASP A 12 -8.68 1.83 -24.81
CA ASP A 12 -9.92 1.85 -24.02
C ASP A 12 -10.68 0.52 -24.10
N GLU A 13 -10.73 -0.11 -25.28
CA GLU A 13 -11.33 -1.44 -25.44
C GLU A 13 -10.57 -2.50 -24.66
N GLN A 14 -9.24 -2.51 -24.74
CA GLN A 14 -8.42 -3.48 -24.03
C GLN A 14 -8.45 -3.24 -22.51
N PHE A 15 -8.52 -1.98 -22.04
CA PHE A 15 -8.68 -1.68 -20.63
C PHE A 15 -10.02 -2.16 -20.08
N LYS A 16 -11.12 -2.02 -20.83
CA LYS A 16 -12.40 -2.62 -20.44
C LYS A 16 -12.32 -4.14 -20.29
N ALA A 17 -11.66 -4.82 -21.24
CA ALA A 17 -11.48 -6.27 -21.15
C ALA A 17 -10.67 -6.67 -19.90
N ILE A 18 -9.67 -5.87 -19.52
CA ILE A 18 -8.92 -6.07 -18.28
C ILE A 18 -9.79 -5.81 -17.05
N ASP A 19 -10.59 -4.74 -17.06
CA ASP A 19 -11.53 -4.41 -15.98
C ASP A 19 -12.51 -5.56 -15.73
N ASP A 20 -13.06 -6.15 -16.79
CA ASP A 20 -13.98 -7.28 -16.70
C ASP A 20 -13.33 -8.51 -16.04
N ILE A 21 -12.07 -8.79 -16.37
CA ILE A 21 -11.29 -9.88 -15.74
C ILE A 21 -11.11 -9.61 -14.24
N PHE A 22 -10.73 -8.39 -13.86
CA PHE A 22 -10.55 -8.02 -12.46
C PHE A 22 -11.86 -8.04 -11.67
N ASN A 23 -12.97 -7.56 -12.26
CA ASN A 23 -14.29 -7.62 -11.64
C ASN A 23 -14.77 -9.06 -11.46
N HIS A 24 -14.50 -9.93 -12.43
CA HIS A 24 -14.77 -11.36 -12.30
C HIS A 24 -13.96 -11.97 -11.15
N LEU A 25 -12.67 -11.63 -11.02
CA LEU A 25 -11.83 -12.07 -9.91
C LEU A 25 -12.33 -11.57 -8.55
N VAL A 26 -12.76 -10.32 -8.45
CA VAL A 26 -13.40 -9.76 -7.24
C VAL A 26 -14.64 -10.57 -6.87
N THR A 27 -15.50 -10.84 -7.84
CA THR A 27 -16.74 -11.60 -7.62
C THR A 27 -16.46 -13.05 -7.21
N ALA A 28 -15.48 -13.70 -7.85
CA ALA A 28 -15.14 -15.10 -7.60
C ALA A 28 -14.39 -15.31 -6.28
N THR A 29 -13.56 -14.35 -5.87
CA THR A 29 -12.73 -14.46 -4.65
C THR A 29 -13.37 -13.80 -3.43
N GLY A 30 -14.35 -12.90 -3.62
CA GLY A 30 -14.91 -12.07 -2.57
C GLY A 30 -13.93 -11.01 -2.04
N LEU A 31 -12.73 -10.89 -2.62
CA LEU A 31 -11.73 -9.91 -2.21
C LEU A 31 -11.98 -8.55 -2.87
N PRO A 32 -11.73 -7.44 -2.18
CA PRO A 32 -11.77 -6.11 -2.81
C PRO A 32 -10.82 -6.00 -4.00
N LEU A 33 -11.19 -5.21 -5.00
CA LEU A 33 -10.40 -4.97 -6.23
C LEU A 33 -8.94 -4.59 -5.94
N GLN A 34 -8.72 -3.82 -4.87
CA GLN A 34 -7.37 -3.43 -4.43
C GLN A 34 -6.50 -4.61 -4.05
N GLN A 35 -7.03 -5.59 -3.31
CA GLN A 35 -6.27 -6.78 -2.94
C GLN A 35 -5.99 -7.67 -4.15
N VAL A 36 -6.96 -7.81 -5.05
CA VAL A 36 -6.78 -8.59 -6.29
C VAL A 36 -5.70 -7.94 -7.16
N SER A 37 -5.72 -6.61 -7.30
CA SER A 37 -4.69 -5.86 -8.02
C SER A 37 -3.32 -5.98 -7.34
N HIS A 38 -3.25 -5.85 -6.01
CA HIS A 38 -2.01 -5.98 -5.26
C HIS A 38 -1.43 -7.39 -5.42
N ALA A 39 -2.24 -8.44 -5.26
CA ALA A 39 -1.85 -9.83 -5.45
C ALA A 39 -1.36 -10.10 -6.88
N TYR A 40 -2.02 -9.52 -7.89
CA TYR A 40 -1.58 -9.60 -9.28
C TYR A 40 -0.19 -8.98 -9.49
N HIS A 41 0.05 -7.77 -8.96
CA HIS A 41 1.35 -7.11 -9.06
C HIS A 41 2.44 -7.83 -8.24
N LYS A 42 2.11 -8.35 -7.05
CA LYS A 42 3.00 -9.15 -6.18
C LYS A 42 3.44 -10.42 -6.90
N GLY A 43 2.49 -11.17 -7.48
CA GLY A 43 2.76 -12.41 -8.22
C GLY A 43 3.58 -12.24 -9.49
N ARG A 44 3.58 -11.05 -10.11
CA ARG A 44 4.40 -10.73 -11.30
C ARG A 44 5.71 -10.02 -10.99
N GLY A 45 6.05 -9.85 -9.70
CA GLY A 45 7.23 -9.08 -9.29
C GLY A 45 7.19 -7.61 -9.73
N GLN A 46 6.05 -7.11 -10.19
CA GLN A 46 5.87 -5.73 -10.67
C GLN A 46 5.71 -4.73 -9.52
N ILE A 47 5.67 -5.21 -8.26
CA ILE A 47 6.00 -4.38 -7.10
C ILE A 47 7.53 -4.20 -7.07
N HIS A 48 8.04 -3.47 -8.07
CA HIS A 48 9.46 -3.07 -8.17
C HIS A 48 9.79 -1.81 -7.35
N SER A 49 8.86 -1.26 -6.57
CA SER A 49 9.26 -0.43 -5.45
C SER A 49 9.47 -1.38 -4.29
N ALA A 50 10.73 -1.70 -3.99
CA ALA A 50 11.14 -2.32 -2.73
C ALA A 50 10.18 -1.89 -1.62
N PHE A 51 9.41 -2.85 -1.08
CA PHE A 51 8.42 -2.58 -0.03
C PHE A 51 9.05 -1.62 0.97
N ASN A 52 8.52 -0.39 1.01
CA ASN A 52 9.20 0.68 1.73
C ASN A 52 8.78 0.57 3.19
N HIS A 53 9.38 -0.41 3.86
CA HIS A 53 9.13 -0.72 5.27
C HIS A 53 9.20 0.54 6.14
N TRP A 54 10.07 1.49 5.78
CA TRP A 54 10.14 2.77 6.45
C TRP A 54 8.83 3.55 6.31
N ASN A 55 8.31 3.73 5.09
CA ASN A 55 7.04 4.38 4.84
C ASN A 55 5.88 3.66 5.53
N THR A 56 5.76 2.34 5.36
CA THR A 56 4.73 1.52 6.01
C THR A 56 4.79 1.62 7.53
N TYR A 57 5.98 1.62 8.11
CA TYR A 57 6.17 1.86 9.54
C TYR A 57 5.65 3.25 9.98
N GLY A 58 5.76 4.27 9.12
CA GLY A 58 5.19 5.58 9.41
C GLY A 58 3.66 5.58 9.54
N HIS A 59 2.98 4.76 8.75
CA HIS A 59 1.54 4.54 8.89
C HIS A 59 1.23 3.72 10.14
N TYR A 60 1.98 2.62 10.34
CA TYR A 60 1.88 1.78 11.52
C TYR A 60 2.04 2.56 12.82
N LEU A 61 3.03 3.46 12.89
CA LEU A 61 3.30 4.32 14.05
C LEU A 61 2.17 5.32 14.32
N LYS A 62 1.46 5.80 13.29
CA LYS A 62 0.30 6.69 13.49
C LYS A 62 -0.86 5.94 14.13
N VAL A 63 -1.13 4.72 13.66
CA VAL A 63 -2.23 3.87 14.17
C VAL A 63 -1.90 3.33 15.57
N ASN A 64 -0.66 2.88 15.78
CA ASN A 64 -0.21 2.22 17.02
C ASN A 64 0.60 3.15 17.93
N ARG A 65 0.39 4.47 17.83
CA ARG A 65 1.22 5.51 18.45
C ARG A 65 1.51 5.26 19.93
N LYS A 66 0.48 4.96 20.73
CA LYS A 66 0.65 4.73 22.17
C LYS A 66 1.51 3.51 22.48
N GLN A 67 1.41 2.47 21.66
CA GLN A 67 2.19 1.24 21.85
C GLN A 67 3.66 1.44 21.45
N GLU A 68 3.90 2.08 20.31
CA GLU A 68 5.27 2.35 19.85
C GLU A 68 6.02 3.27 20.82
N LEU A 69 5.35 4.31 21.33
CA LEU A 69 5.96 5.25 22.27
C LEU A 69 6.26 4.60 23.63
N ARG A 70 5.44 3.63 24.08
CA ARG A 70 5.77 2.84 25.28
C ARG A 70 7.02 1.98 25.09
N ARG A 71 7.34 1.53 23.87
CA ARG A 71 8.55 0.74 23.62
C ARG A 71 9.85 1.53 23.75
N LEU A 72 9.77 2.85 23.79
CA LEU A 72 10.93 3.72 24.02
C LEU A 72 11.28 3.90 25.50
N ASP A 73 10.44 3.39 26.43
CA ASP A 73 10.61 3.32 27.90
C ASP A 73 11.02 4.62 28.65
N ASP A 74 11.26 5.74 27.95
CA ASP A 74 11.91 6.92 28.53
C ASP A 74 11.36 8.25 27.99
N ILE A 75 10.20 8.22 27.33
CA ILE A 75 9.53 9.44 26.89
C ILE A 75 8.06 9.38 27.27
N GLU A 76 7.68 10.12 28.32
CA GLU A 76 6.32 10.64 28.50
C GLU A 76 6.04 11.62 27.35
N VAL A 77 5.94 11.10 26.12
CA VAL A 77 5.44 11.88 25.00
C VAL A 77 3.97 12.07 25.30
N ALA A 78 3.59 13.26 25.76
CA ALA A 78 2.19 13.66 25.83
C ALA A 78 1.48 13.22 24.54
N ASP A 79 0.25 12.73 24.62
CA ASP A 79 -0.56 12.32 23.44
C ASP A 79 -0.59 13.42 22.33
N SER A 80 -0.22 14.67 22.67
CA SER A 80 -0.07 15.83 21.79
C SER A 80 1.31 16.05 21.13
N ALA A 81 2.39 15.40 21.56
CA ALA A 81 3.73 15.74 21.04
C ALA A 81 3.94 15.25 19.61
N GLN A 82 4.34 16.17 18.72
CA GLN A 82 4.55 15.87 17.31
C GLN A 82 5.60 14.77 17.13
N ILE A 83 5.27 13.73 16.36
CA ILE A 83 6.23 12.70 15.98
C ILE A 83 7.22 13.33 15.00
N THR A 84 8.40 13.68 15.51
CA THR A 84 9.50 14.14 14.67
C THR A 84 10.13 12.96 13.92
N PRO A 85 10.84 13.21 12.80
CA PRO A 85 11.56 12.15 12.09
C PRO A 85 12.56 11.39 12.98
N ALA A 86 13.15 12.07 13.96
CA ALA A 86 14.07 11.47 14.93
C ALA A 86 13.35 10.47 15.86
N ILE A 87 12.20 10.86 16.44
CA ILE A 87 11.40 9.97 17.28
C ILE A 87 10.93 8.75 16.48
N ARG A 88 10.49 8.95 15.23
CA ARG A 88 10.10 7.83 14.35
C ARG A 88 11.26 6.86 14.11
N ALA A 89 12.48 7.35 13.93
CA ALA A 89 13.65 6.50 13.73
C ALA A 89 13.97 5.66 14.98
N GLU A 90 13.85 6.26 16.17
CA GLU A 90 14.06 5.55 17.42
C GLU A 90 12.94 4.53 17.70
N CYS A 91 11.68 4.88 17.48
CA CYS A 91 10.58 3.91 17.57
C CYS A 91 10.80 2.75 16.60
N TYR A 92 11.27 3.02 15.38
CA TYR A 92 11.51 1.99 14.37
C TYR A 92 12.61 1.01 14.78
N LYS A 93 13.71 1.52 15.34
CA LYS A 93 14.76 0.66 15.90
C LYS A 93 14.22 -0.18 17.06
N ALA A 94 13.46 0.42 17.97
CA ALA A 94 12.84 -0.30 19.09
C ALA A 94 11.87 -1.39 18.61
N PHE A 95 11.09 -1.10 17.55
CA PHE A 95 10.21 -2.05 16.88
C PHE A 95 11.00 -3.23 16.27
N GLN A 96 12.09 -2.95 15.56
CA GLN A 96 12.94 -3.99 14.99
C GLN A 96 13.60 -4.85 16.07
N THR A 97 14.07 -4.24 17.16
CA THR A 97 14.65 -4.97 18.31
C THR A 97 13.62 -5.84 19.03
N ALA A 98 12.36 -5.40 19.10
CA ALA A 98 11.28 -6.19 19.70
C ALA A 98 10.86 -7.38 18.82
N PHE A 99 11.04 -7.28 17.50
CA PHE A 99 10.63 -8.30 16.53
C PHE A 99 11.73 -8.59 15.50
N PRO A 100 12.91 -9.10 15.91
CA PRO A 100 14.11 -9.17 15.06
C PRO A 100 13.90 -9.96 13.77
N ASP A 101 13.12 -11.03 13.81
CA ASP A 101 12.89 -11.91 12.66
C ASP A 101 11.54 -11.68 11.96
N ARG A 102 10.67 -10.84 12.53
CA ARG A 102 9.26 -10.71 12.10
C ARG A 102 8.80 -9.30 11.81
N TRP A 103 9.64 -8.30 12.05
CA TRP A 103 9.27 -6.89 11.85
C TRP A 103 8.83 -6.59 10.40
N GLN A 104 9.41 -7.28 9.40
CA GLN A 104 9.03 -7.14 7.99
C GLN A 104 7.62 -7.69 7.73
N GLU A 105 7.39 -8.95 8.13
CA GLU A 105 6.12 -9.64 8.01
C GLU A 105 4.98 -8.86 8.71
N ILE A 106 5.24 -8.28 9.89
CA ILE A 106 4.27 -7.47 10.62
C ILE A 106 3.87 -6.22 9.82
N LEU A 107 4.83 -5.55 9.18
CA LEU A 107 4.54 -4.37 8.37
C LEU A 107 3.84 -4.72 7.06
N GLU A 108 4.24 -5.82 6.42
CA GLU A 108 3.57 -6.33 5.22
C GLU A 108 2.11 -6.68 5.52
N THR A 109 1.86 -7.41 6.61
CA THR A 109 0.51 -7.75 7.06
C THR A 109 -0.30 -6.50 7.41
N PHE A 110 0.32 -5.50 8.02
CA PHE A 110 -0.33 -4.22 8.33
C PHE A 110 -0.73 -3.46 7.06
N GLU A 111 0.15 -3.40 6.05
CA GLU A 111 -0.17 -2.77 4.76
C GLU A 111 -1.33 -3.50 4.07
N GLU A 112 -1.31 -4.83 4.04
CA GLU A 112 -2.40 -5.65 3.49
C GLU A 112 -3.73 -5.41 4.24
N MET A 113 -3.69 -5.26 5.57
CA MET A 113 -4.86 -4.88 6.37
C MET A 113 -5.36 -3.45 6.08
N GLU A 114 -4.47 -2.45 5.98
CA GLU A 114 -4.87 -1.08 5.62
C GLU A 114 -5.49 -1.03 4.22
N MET A 115 -4.97 -1.79 3.26
CA MET A 115 -5.58 -1.92 1.92
C MET A 115 -6.96 -2.58 1.94
N THR A 116 -7.20 -3.46 2.92
CA THR A 116 -8.50 -4.12 3.12
C THR A 116 -9.52 -3.21 3.76
N MET A 117 -9.08 -2.34 4.68
CA MET A 117 -9.93 -1.35 5.36
C MET A 117 -10.12 -0.06 4.55
N GLY A 118 -9.25 0.20 3.58
CA GLY A 118 -9.49 1.21 2.54
C GLY A 118 -10.79 0.87 1.82
N GLY A 119 -11.78 1.76 1.92
CA GLY A 119 -13.11 1.55 1.35
C GLY A 119 -13.06 1.13 -0.12
N PRO A 120 -14.12 0.49 -0.65
CA PRO A 120 -14.12 -0.09 -1.98
C PRO A 120 -13.71 0.94 -3.03
N GLN A 121 -12.53 0.76 -3.61
CA GLN A 121 -12.07 1.57 -4.71
C GLN A 121 -12.88 1.20 -5.95
N THR A 122 -13.49 2.19 -6.58
CA THR A 122 -14.24 2.01 -7.82
C THR A 122 -13.28 1.67 -8.96
N VAL A 123 -13.76 0.92 -9.95
CA VAL A 123 -13.01 0.58 -11.17
C VAL A 123 -12.37 1.82 -11.79
N SER A 124 -13.09 2.95 -11.82
CA SER A 124 -12.59 4.22 -12.35
C SER A 124 -11.36 4.77 -11.62
N GLN A 125 -11.28 4.61 -10.30
CA GLN A 125 -10.11 5.04 -9.52
C GLN A 125 -8.91 4.14 -9.81
N TRP A 126 -9.15 2.82 -9.97
CA TRP A 126 -8.11 1.87 -10.36
C TRP A 126 -7.54 2.18 -11.76
N THR A 127 -8.40 2.45 -12.75
CA THR A 127 -7.97 2.84 -14.11
C THR A 127 -7.11 4.12 -14.09
N GLN A 128 -7.46 5.10 -13.25
CA GLN A 128 -6.66 6.32 -13.09
C GLN A 128 -5.27 6.03 -12.51
N ASP A 129 -5.17 5.13 -11.53
CA ASP A 129 -3.89 4.75 -10.92
C ASP A 129 -3.03 3.93 -11.88
N PHE A 130 -3.64 3.00 -12.62
CA PHE A 130 -2.96 2.26 -13.69
C PHE A 130 -2.40 3.23 -14.75
N GLY A 131 -3.19 4.23 -15.17
CA GLY A 131 -2.76 5.26 -16.12
C GLY A 131 -1.65 6.20 -15.61
N LYS A 132 -1.47 6.36 -14.29
CA LYS A 132 -0.35 7.14 -13.71
C LYS A 132 0.97 6.36 -13.79
N VAL A 133 0.93 5.03 -13.61
CA VAL A 133 2.11 4.17 -13.71
C VAL A 133 2.65 4.16 -15.15
N TRP A 134 1.76 4.10 -16.14
CA TRP A 134 2.13 4.09 -17.56
C TRP A 134 2.54 5.44 -18.13
N ARG A 135 2.14 6.57 -17.53
CA ARG A 135 2.59 7.91 -17.95
C ARG A 135 4.00 8.28 -17.49
N LYS A 136 4.61 7.45 -16.64
CA LYS A 136 5.98 7.66 -16.12
C LYS A 136 7.07 6.91 -16.89
N VAL A 137 6.73 6.26 -18.00
CA VAL A 137 7.69 5.61 -18.93
C VAL A 137 7.78 6.42 -20.21
#